data_AF-A0A7M1PWV5-F1
#
_entry.id   AF-A0A7M1PWV5-F1
#
_cell.length_a   1.000
_cell.length_b   1.000
_cell.length_c   1.000
_cell.angle_alpha   90.00
_cell.angle_beta   90.00
_cell.angle_gamma   90.00
#
_symmetry.space_group_name_H-M   'P 1'
#
loop_
_entity.id
_entity.type
_entity.pdbx_description
1 polymer ?
#
loop_
_entity_poly.entity_id
_entity_poly.type
_entity_poly.pdbx_seq_one_letter_code
_entity_poly.pdbx_strand_id
1 'polypeptide(L)'
;MVVAEDAFFEYKEVKHFTSNEDILSASLLLQLQYKMLVSGLSFCYFAIVTNNKIIDIIKINQSQQIRDNLLIKCNSFWNCVKNKRLPYPDGKAETSQLINNLFPIARDNDHRNLPNCYELLKVYDELVKEKNKLEVELRVIEQKLKLMLGQATSAYVWNRKIEWSNELSSSFNYLEFKKKYPNIYEKFIELSNTRIFKIY
;
A
#
# COMPACT_ATOMS: atom_id res chain seq x y z
N MET A 1 -23.72 40.26 -1.71
CA MET A 1 -24.75 39.54 -0.95
C MET A 1 -25.22 38.39 -1.83
N VAL A 2 -24.69 37.18 -1.60
CA VAL A 2 -25.14 35.96 -2.30
C VAL A 2 -25.73 35.07 -1.22
N VAL A 3 -26.96 34.65 -1.45
CA VAL A 3 -27.76 33.82 -0.55
C VAL A 3 -26.97 32.57 -0.21
N ALA A 4 -26.91 32.26 1.09
CA ALA A 4 -26.17 31.16 1.68
C ALA A 4 -26.59 29.81 1.08
N GLU A 5 -25.89 29.36 0.05
CA GLU A 5 -25.97 27.98 -0.39
C GLU A 5 -25.27 27.09 0.65
N ASP A 6 -25.78 25.88 0.89
CA ASP A 6 -25.17 24.88 1.77
C ASP A 6 -23.92 24.25 1.13
N ALA A 7 -22.94 25.10 0.81
CA ALA A 7 -21.76 24.74 0.06
C ALA A 7 -20.50 25.51 0.51
N PHE A 8 -19.34 24.91 0.21
CA PHE A 8 -18.05 25.57 0.31
C PHE A 8 -17.35 25.61 -1.04
N PHE A 9 -16.34 26.47 -1.14
CA PHE A 9 -15.47 26.57 -2.32
C PHE A 9 -14.08 26.08 -1.98
N GLU A 10 -13.50 25.26 -2.86
CA GLU A 10 -12.13 24.76 -2.78
C GLU A 10 -11.48 24.94 -4.15
N TYR A 11 -10.16 25.10 -4.20
CA TYR A 11 -9.43 25.10 -5.46
C TYR A 11 -8.14 24.30 -5.37
N LYS A 12 -7.65 23.87 -6.54
CA LYS A 12 -6.31 23.29 -6.67
C LYS A 12 -5.59 23.93 -7.84
N GLU A 13 -4.40 24.43 -7.56
CA GLU A 13 -3.50 24.92 -8.61
C GLU A 13 -2.75 23.75 -9.26
N VAL A 14 -2.72 23.73 -10.59
CA VAL A 14 -2.07 22.68 -11.37
C VAL A 14 -1.14 23.34 -12.40
N LYS A 15 0.08 22.81 -12.54
CA LYS A 15 1.07 23.36 -13.50
C LYS A 15 0.66 23.12 -14.95
N HIS A 16 0.10 21.94 -15.23
CA HIS A 16 -0.40 21.55 -16.54
C HIS A 16 -1.78 20.92 -16.38
N PHE A 17 -2.75 21.46 -17.10
CA PHE A 17 -4.09 20.90 -17.18
C PHE A 17 -4.16 19.91 -18.35
N THR A 18 -4.45 18.64 -18.05
CA THR A 18 -4.72 17.60 -19.06
C THR A 18 -6.20 17.32 -19.14
N SER A 19 -6.79 16.84 -18.05
CA SER A 19 -8.21 16.52 -17.94
C SER A 19 -8.71 16.64 -16.50
N ASN A 20 -10.03 16.76 -16.32
CA ASN A 20 -10.64 16.78 -14.99
C ASN A 20 -10.45 15.46 -14.23
N GLU A 21 -10.45 14.32 -14.93
CA GLU A 21 -10.30 12.98 -14.33
C GLU A 21 -8.92 12.79 -13.71
N ASP A 22 -7.87 13.31 -14.34
CA ASP A 22 -6.50 13.26 -13.81
C ASP A 22 -6.35 14.08 -12.53
N ILE A 23 -7.14 15.15 -12.40
CA ILE A 23 -7.05 16.09 -11.27
C ILE A 23 -7.91 15.62 -10.11
N LEU A 24 -9.11 15.08 -10.39
CA LEU A 24 -10.06 14.52 -9.44
C LEU A 24 -9.71 13.10 -9.02
N SER A 25 -8.48 12.91 -8.54
CA SER A 25 -8.05 11.66 -7.91
C SER A 25 -9.01 11.22 -6.79
N ALA A 26 -9.13 9.90 -6.58
CA ALA A 26 -10.01 9.34 -5.55
C ALA A 26 -9.71 9.89 -4.13
N SER A 27 -8.44 10.20 -3.83
CA SER A 27 -8.04 10.80 -2.55
C SER A 27 -8.57 12.23 -2.38
N LEU A 28 -8.50 13.04 -3.44
CA LEU A 28 -9.04 14.40 -3.43
C LEU A 28 -10.57 14.39 -3.30
N LEU A 29 -11.26 13.53 -4.05
CA LEU A 29 -12.71 13.36 -3.92
C LEU A 29 -13.09 12.97 -2.49
N LEU A 30 -12.36 12.04 -1.87
CA LEU A 30 -12.59 11.64 -0.49
C LEU A 30 -12.37 12.80 0.50
N GLN A 31 -11.37 13.65 0.27
CA GLN A 31 -11.11 14.84 1.09
C GLN A 31 -12.27 15.84 1.02
N LEU A 32 -12.81 16.10 -0.18
CA LEU A 32 -13.96 16.99 -0.36
C LEU A 32 -15.21 16.42 0.32
N GLN A 33 -15.46 15.11 0.15
CA GLN A 33 -16.55 14.40 0.83
C GLN A 33 -16.42 14.47 2.36
N TYR A 34 -15.20 14.32 2.89
CA TYR A 34 -14.94 14.46 4.32
C TYR A 34 -15.17 15.89 4.83
N LYS A 35 -14.73 16.91 4.08
CA LYS A 35 -15.02 18.31 4.42
C LYS A 35 -16.52 18.57 4.47
N MET A 36 -17.29 18.12 3.48
CA MET A 36 -18.75 18.20 3.46
C MET A 36 -19.38 17.48 4.68
N LEU A 37 -18.86 16.31 5.05
CA LEU A 37 -19.33 15.54 6.20
C LEU A 37 -19.13 16.31 7.52
N VAL A 38 -17.94 16.90 7.73
CA VAL A 38 -17.61 17.63 8.97
C VAL A 38 -18.35 18.96 9.08
N SER A 39 -18.52 19.67 7.96
CA SER A 39 -19.20 20.97 7.94
C SER A 39 -20.72 20.87 7.88
N GLY A 40 -21.28 19.70 7.56
CA GLY A 40 -22.72 19.51 7.35
C GLY A 40 -23.23 20.09 6.03
N LEU A 41 -22.33 20.41 5.09
CA LEU A 41 -22.68 21.01 3.79
C LEU A 41 -23.02 19.92 2.75
N SER A 42 -23.88 20.27 1.79
CA SER A 42 -24.47 19.32 0.84
C SER A 42 -23.68 19.17 -0.46
N PHE A 43 -22.91 20.18 -0.84
CA PHE A 43 -22.05 20.17 -2.03
C PHE A 43 -20.85 21.11 -1.87
N CYS A 44 -19.89 21.02 -2.79
CA CYS A 44 -18.83 22.00 -2.91
C CYS A 44 -18.59 22.39 -4.38
N TYR A 45 -18.11 23.61 -4.58
CA TYR A 45 -17.54 24.06 -5.84
C TYR A 45 -16.03 23.85 -5.79
N PHE A 46 -15.50 23.04 -6.71
CA PHE A 46 -14.08 22.77 -6.84
C PHE A 46 -13.52 23.43 -8.09
N ALA A 47 -12.65 24.42 -7.92
CA ALA A 47 -12.01 25.13 -9.02
C ALA A 47 -10.64 24.57 -9.35
N ILE A 48 -10.37 24.44 -10.64
CA ILE A 48 -9.05 24.08 -11.16
C ILE A 48 -8.40 25.36 -11.66
N VAL A 49 -7.23 25.69 -11.11
CA VAL A 49 -6.52 26.94 -11.39
C VAL A 49 -5.19 26.64 -12.06
N THR A 50 -4.88 27.38 -13.11
CA THR A 50 -3.58 27.33 -13.79
C THR A 50 -3.14 28.75 -14.10
N ASN A 51 -1.91 29.12 -13.72
CA ASN A 51 -1.34 30.46 -13.97
C ASN A 51 -2.28 31.60 -13.52
N ASN A 52 -2.79 31.51 -12.29
CA ASN A 52 -3.71 32.47 -11.68
C ASN A 52 -5.05 32.65 -12.42
N LYS A 53 -5.43 31.72 -13.30
CA LYS A 53 -6.72 31.71 -13.99
C LYS A 53 -7.51 30.46 -13.64
N ILE A 54 -8.80 30.63 -13.37
CA ILE A 54 -9.72 29.51 -13.21
C ILE A 54 -9.95 28.91 -14.60
N ILE A 55 -9.59 27.65 -14.76
CA ILE A 55 -9.76 26.89 -15.99
C ILE A 55 -11.12 26.21 -16.00
N ASP A 56 -11.53 25.65 -14.86
CA ASP A 56 -12.82 24.98 -14.72
C ASP A 56 -13.32 25.07 -13.27
N ILE A 57 -14.65 24.96 -13.09
CA ILE A 57 -15.31 24.85 -11.78
C ILE A 57 -16.30 23.69 -11.83
N ILE A 58 -16.09 22.72 -10.95
CA ILE A 58 -16.85 21.49 -10.88
C ILE A 58 -17.70 21.50 -9.62
N LYS A 59 -19.01 21.31 -9.75
CA LYS A 59 -19.90 21.10 -8.60
C LYS A 59 -19.86 19.62 -8.19
N ILE A 60 -19.47 19.36 -6.94
CA ILE A 60 -19.37 18.01 -6.38
C ILE A 60 -20.39 17.90 -5.25
N ASN A 61 -21.37 17.02 -5.43
CA ASN A 61 -22.37 16.75 -4.41
C ASN A 61 -21.87 15.73 -3.39
N GLN A 62 -22.38 15.80 -2.17
CA GLN A 62 -22.14 14.79 -1.16
C GLN A 62 -22.73 13.44 -1.62
N SER A 63 -21.97 12.36 -1.43
CA SER A 63 -22.40 10.99 -1.67
C SER A 63 -22.77 10.34 -0.34
N GLN A 64 -24.02 9.89 -0.22
CA GLN A 64 -24.49 9.19 0.98
C GLN A 64 -23.65 7.95 1.28
N GLN A 65 -23.31 7.17 0.24
CA GLN A 65 -22.49 5.97 0.39
C GLN A 65 -21.08 6.29 0.93
N ILE A 66 -20.44 7.36 0.43
CA ILE A 66 -19.12 7.76 0.91
C ILE A 66 -19.21 8.31 2.34
N ARG A 67 -20.25 9.10 2.63
CA ARG A 67 -20.54 9.64 3.96
C ARG A 67 -20.67 8.54 5.01
N ASP A 68 -21.50 7.53 4.75
CA ASP A 68 -21.74 6.44 5.70
C ASP A 68 -20.45 5.66 5.97
N ASN A 69 -19.69 5.38 4.92
CA ASN A 69 -18.38 4.73 5.03
C ASN A 69 -17.36 5.57 5.81
N LEU A 70 -17.31 6.88 5.57
CA LEU A 70 -16.44 7.80 6.31
C LEU A 70 -16.81 7.85 7.78
N LEU A 71 -18.10 7.89 8.11
CA LEU A 71 -18.57 7.94 9.50
C LEU A 71 -18.17 6.67 10.26
N ILE A 72 -18.34 5.49 9.65
CA ILE A 72 -17.91 4.21 10.23
C ILE A 72 -16.40 4.21 10.50
N LYS A 73 -15.60 4.61 9.50
CA LYS A 73 -14.14 4.64 9.63
C LYS A 73 -13.66 5.67 10.66
N CYS A 74 -14.24 6.87 10.67
CA CYS A 74 -13.88 7.92 11.61
C CYS A 74 -14.26 7.55 13.04
N ASN A 75 -15.44 6.96 13.26
CA ASN A 75 -15.84 6.49 14.58
C ASN A 75 -14.93 5.37 15.07
N SER A 76 -14.59 4.40 14.22
CA SER A 76 -13.63 3.34 14.55
C SER A 76 -12.26 3.92 14.95
N PHE A 77 -11.75 4.85 14.14
CA PHE A 77 -10.49 5.55 14.44
C PHE A 77 -10.54 6.29 15.77
N TRP A 78 -11.54 7.15 15.99
CA TRP A 78 -11.67 7.91 17.22
C TRP A 78 -11.90 7.04 18.45
N ASN A 79 -12.58 5.90 18.30
CA ASN A 79 -12.72 4.90 19.36
C ASN A 79 -11.36 4.30 19.74
N CYS A 80 -10.50 4.00 18.76
CA CYS A 80 -9.13 3.54 19.02
C CYS A 80 -8.32 4.61 19.77
N VAL A 81 -8.38 5.86 19.31
CA VAL A 81 -7.67 7.00 19.93
C VAL A 81 -8.13 7.21 21.38
N LYS A 82 -9.45 7.33 21.62
CA LYS A 82 -10.01 7.57 22.97
C LYS A 82 -9.64 6.47 23.96
N ASN A 83 -9.61 5.22 23.51
CA ASN A 83 -9.29 4.07 24.37
C ASN A 83 -7.81 3.68 24.38
N LYS A 84 -6.95 4.44 23.68
CA LYS A 84 -5.52 4.12 23.51
C LYS A 84 -5.28 2.68 23.02
N ARG A 85 -6.14 2.21 22.10
CA ARG A 85 -6.04 0.89 21.47
C ARG A 85 -5.43 1.02 20.09
N LEU A 86 -4.62 0.04 19.71
CA LEU A 86 -4.14 -0.06 18.33
C LEU A 86 -5.33 -0.33 17.40
N PRO A 87 -5.33 0.25 16.19
CA PRO A 87 -6.31 -0.12 15.17
C PRO A 87 -6.13 -1.59 14.78
N TYR A 88 -7.17 -2.17 14.18
CA TYR A 88 -7.08 -3.52 13.63
C TYR A 88 -6.02 -3.60 12.52
N PRO A 89 -5.25 -4.70 12.44
CA PRO A 89 -4.29 -4.89 11.36
C PRO A 89 -4.98 -4.86 10.00
N ASP A 90 -4.40 -4.13 9.05
CA ASP A 90 -4.96 -3.93 7.70
C ASP A 90 -4.11 -4.59 6.59
N GLY A 91 -3.08 -5.36 6.97
CA GLY A 91 -2.18 -6.05 6.05
C GLY A 91 -1.15 -5.15 5.35
N LYS A 92 -1.09 -3.86 5.69
CA LYS A 92 -0.13 -2.94 5.07
C LYS A 92 1.29 -3.05 5.64
N ALA A 93 2.26 -2.63 4.84
CA ALA A 93 3.67 -2.61 5.22
C ALA A 93 3.93 -1.68 6.41
N GLU A 94 3.27 -0.52 6.46
CA GLU A 94 3.39 0.46 7.54
C GLU A 94 2.87 -0.12 8.87
N THR A 95 1.76 -0.87 8.82
CA THR A 95 1.22 -1.57 9.99
C THR A 95 2.20 -2.63 10.50
N SER A 96 2.84 -3.38 9.59
CA SER A 96 3.90 -4.34 9.96
C SER A 96 5.09 -3.64 10.62
N GLN A 97 5.54 -2.51 10.06
CA GLN A 97 6.63 -1.71 10.65
C GLN A 97 6.27 -1.18 12.03
N LEU A 98 5.04 -0.66 12.22
CA LEU A 98 4.54 -0.21 13.51
C LEU A 98 4.59 -1.35 14.54
N ILE A 99 4.07 -2.54 14.20
CA ILE A 99 4.08 -3.70 15.10
C ILE A 99 5.53 -4.10 15.47
N ASN A 100 6.45 -4.09 14.51
CA ASN A 100 7.86 -4.38 14.77
C ASN A 100 8.52 -3.34 15.68
N ASN A 101 8.18 -2.06 15.51
CA ASN A 101 8.68 -0.97 16.37
C ASN A 101 8.10 -1.03 17.79
N LEU A 102 6.84 -1.48 17.94
CA LEU A 102 6.20 -1.67 19.23
C LEU A 102 6.78 -2.86 19.99
N PHE A 103 7.20 -3.90 19.28
CA PHE A 103 7.74 -5.12 19.88
C PHE A 103 9.09 -5.52 19.25
N PRO A 104 10.16 -4.71 19.41
CA PRO A 104 11.41 -4.87 18.65
C PRO A 104 12.29 -6.01 19.15
N ILE A 105 12.19 -6.39 20.43
CA ILE A 105 13.04 -7.41 21.06
C ILE A 105 12.14 -8.44 21.75
N ALA A 106 12.43 -9.73 21.52
CA ALA A 106 11.74 -10.82 22.20
C ALA A 106 12.29 -10.96 23.63
N ARG A 107 11.43 -11.34 24.58
CA ARG A 107 11.89 -11.73 25.91
C ARG A 107 12.28 -13.20 25.86
N ASP A 108 13.49 -13.51 26.33
CA ASP A 108 14.00 -14.88 26.32
C ASP A 108 13.10 -15.80 27.15
N ASN A 109 12.76 -16.96 26.59
CA ASN A 109 11.92 -17.99 27.20
C ASN A 109 10.52 -17.50 27.65
N ASP A 110 10.02 -16.36 27.14
CA ASP A 110 8.64 -15.89 27.38
C ASP A 110 7.68 -16.58 26.39
N HIS A 111 7.09 -17.68 26.84
CA HIS A 111 6.05 -18.40 26.09
C HIS A 111 4.66 -17.97 26.58
N ARG A 112 3.78 -17.65 25.63
CA ARG A 112 2.39 -17.30 25.92
C ARG A 112 1.43 -18.22 25.19
N ASN A 113 0.39 -18.64 25.90
CA ASN A 113 -0.75 -19.27 25.27
C ASN A 113 -1.57 -18.20 24.54
N LEU A 114 -1.96 -18.48 23.29
CA LEU A 114 -2.80 -17.63 22.47
C LEU A 114 -4.18 -18.29 22.33
N PRO A 115 -5.11 -18.12 23.29
CA PRO A 115 -6.42 -18.73 23.19
C PRO A 115 -7.21 -18.12 22.01
N ASN A 116 -8.09 -18.93 21.41
CA ASN A 116 -9.00 -18.52 20.34
C ASN A 116 -8.33 -18.08 19.02
N CYS A 117 -7.07 -18.45 18.76
CA CYS A 117 -6.39 -18.15 17.49
C CYS A 117 -6.45 -19.28 16.46
N TYR A 118 -7.03 -20.44 16.80
CA TYR A 118 -7.06 -21.61 15.91
C TYR A 118 -7.76 -21.33 14.58
N GLU A 119 -8.90 -20.63 14.60
CA GLU A 119 -9.61 -20.24 13.38
C GLU A 119 -8.78 -19.28 12.51
N LEU A 120 -7.98 -18.40 13.13
CA LEU A 120 -7.07 -17.51 12.38
C LEU A 120 -5.98 -18.31 11.65
N LEU A 121 -5.43 -19.34 12.30
CA LEU A 121 -4.43 -20.23 11.69
C LEU A 121 -5.02 -21.05 10.55
N LYS A 122 -6.24 -21.58 10.74
CA LYS A 122 -6.94 -22.32 9.69
C LYS A 122 -7.16 -21.48 8.43
N VAL A 123 -7.66 -20.25 8.59
CA VAL A 123 -7.83 -19.31 7.47
C VAL A 123 -6.49 -18.97 6.83
N TYR A 124 -5.44 -18.76 7.63
CA TYR A 124 -4.09 -18.52 7.13
C TYR A 124 -3.59 -19.68 6.25
N ASP A 125 -3.73 -20.92 6.71
CA ASP A 125 -3.27 -22.11 5.98
C ASP A 125 -4.04 -22.30 4.67
N GLU A 126 -5.34 -22.02 4.67
CA GLU A 126 -6.18 -22.06 3.46
C GLU A 126 -5.71 -21.00 2.44
N LEU A 127 -5.45 -19.77 2.87
CA LEU A 127 -4.94 -18.70 2.01
C LEU A 127 -3.53 -18.99 1.49
N VAL A 128 -2.66 -19.62 2.29
CA VAL A 128 -1.32 -20.05 1.83
C VAL A 128 -1.45 -21.10 0.74
N LYS A 129 -2.37 -22.07 0.88
CA LYS A 129 -2.63 -23.07 -0.17
C LYS A 129 -3.13 -22.41 -1.47
N GLU A 130 -4.06 -21.46 -1.37
CA GLU A 130 -4.57 -20.74 -2.53
C GLU A 130 -3.47 -19.91 -3.21
N LYS A 131 -2.67 -19.17 -2.42
CA LYS A 131 -1.51 -18.42 -2.91
C LYS A 131 -0.54 -19.32 -3.67
N ASN A 132 -0.18 -20.47 -3.10
CA ASN A 132 0.74 -21.42 -3.73
C ASN A 132 0.17 -21.95 -5.05
N LYS A 133 -1.14 -22.18 -5.13
CA LYS A 133 -1.81 -22.58 -6.37
C LYS A 133 -1.69 -21.49 -7.45
N LEU A 134 -1.99 -20.23 -7.10
CA LEU A 134 -1.86 -19.09 -8.01
C LEU A 134 -0.41 -18.90 -8.48
N GLU A 135 0.58 -19.07 -7.60
CA GLU A 135 2.00 -19.02 -7.96
C GLU A 135 2.41 -20.14 -8.93
N VAL A 136 1.83 -21.33 -8.80
CA VAL A 136 2.03 -22.41 -9.79
C VAL A 136 1.41 -22.04 -11.13
N GLU A 137 0.18 -21.54 -11.14
CA GLU A 137 -0.52 -21.15 -12.38
C GLU A 137 0.21 -20.01 -13.12
N LEU A 138 0.71 -19.00 -12.38
CA LEU A 138 1.54 -17.93 -12.95
C LEU A 138 2.83 -18.48 -13.56
N ARG A 139 3.53 -19.39 -12.88
CA ARG A 139 4.73 -20.04 -13.42
C ARG A 139 4.46 -20.83 -14.69
N VAL A 140 3.32 -21.51 -14.78
CA VAL A 140 2.91 -22.21 -16.02
C VAL A 140 2.73 -21.22 -17.17
N ILE A 141 2.14 -20.05 -16.92
CA ILE A 141 1.98 -19.00 -17.94
C ILE A 141 3.35 -18.45 -18.35
N GLU A 142 4.22 -18.13 -17.41
CA GLU A 142 5.59 -17.66 -17.69
C GLU A 142 6.38 -18.67 -18.54
N GLN A 143 6.29 -19.96 -18.21
CA GLN A 143 6.93 -21.03 -18.98
C GLN A 143 6.40 -21.09 -20.42
N LYS A 144 5.07 -21.00 -20.61
CA LYS A 144 4.48 -20.93 -21.96
C LYS A 144 4.98 -19.72 -22.74
N LEU A 145 5.04 -18.54 -22.12
CA LEU A 145 5.56 -17.33 -22.76
C LEU A 145 7.04 -17.48 -23.14
N LYS A 146 7.87 -18.07 -22.26
CA LYS A 146 9.29 -18.38 -22.57
C LYS A 146 9.43 -19.37 -23.72
N LEU A 147 8.59 -20.41 -23.78
CA LEU A 147 8.57 -21.35 -24.91
C LEU A 147 8.21 -20.66 -26.22
N MET A 148 7.27 -19.70 -26.19
CA MET A 148 6.91 -18.90 -27.37
C MET A 148 8.04 -17.93 -27.77
N LEU A 149 8.76 -17.38 -26.80
CA LEU A 149 9.84 -16.42 -27.03
C LEU A 149 11.11 -17.09 -27.59
N GLY A 150 11.41 -18.31 -27.12
CA GLY A 150 12.56 -19.08 -27.56
C GLY A 150 13.88 -18.36 -27.30
N GLN A 151 14.61 -18.03 -28.37
CA GLN A 151 15.90 -17.32 -28.31
C GLN A 151 15.75 -15.79 -28.42
N ALA A 152 14.54 -15.28 -28.66
CA ALA A 152 14.31 -13.85 -28.74
C ALA A 152 14.43 -13.23 -27.34
N THR A 153 14.94 -12.00 -27.27
CA THR A 153 15.12 -11.28 -26.00
C THR A 153 13.87 -10.50 -25.58
N SER A 154 12.91 -10.29 -26.50
CA SER A 154 11.68 -9.57 -26.22
C SER A 154 10.58 -9.84 -27.25
N ALA A 155 9.33 -9.63 -26.86
CA ALA A 155 8.16 -9.62 -27.74
C ALA A 155 7.15 -8.55 -27.31
N TYR A 156 6.32 -8.09 -28.26
CA TYR A 156 5.21 -7.18 -28.00
C TYR A 156 3.88 -7.88 -28.25
N VAL A 157 2.95 -7.75 -27.31
CA VAL A 157 1.57 -8.22 -27.42
C VAL A 157 0.66 -7.06 -27.07
N TRP A 158 0.04 -6.46 -28.09
CA TRP A 158 -0.83 -5.29 -27.94
C TRP A 158 -0.11 -4.13 -27.22
N ASN A 159 -0.53 -3.78 -26.01
CA ASN A 159 0.04 -2.73 -25.18
C ASN A 159 1.05 -3.25 -24.14
N ARG A 160 1.50 -4.51 -24.23
CA ARG A 160 2.45 -5.11 -23.28
C ARG A 160 3.74 -5.52 -23.97
N LYS A 161 4.86 -5.27 -23.29
CA LYS A 161 6.20 -5.77 -23.66
C LYS A 161 6.57 -6.92 -22.73
N ILE A 162 7.11 -8.00 -23.30
CA ILE A 162 7.70 -9.13 -22.59
C ILE A 162 9.19 -9.09 -22.89
N GLU A 163 10.04 -9.14 -21.87
CA GLU A 163 11.50 -9.20 -22.00
C GLU A 163 12.03 -10.41 -21.25
N TRP A 164 12.93 -11.14 -21.90
CA TRP A 164 13.69 -12.24 -21.30
C TRP A 164 15.05 -12.30 -22.00
N SER A 165 16.00 -11.56 -21.46
CA SER A 165 17.36 -11.42 -22.00
C SER A 165 18.40 -12.02 -21.05
N ASN A 166 19.63 -12.20 -21.55
CA ASN A 166 20.76 -12.56 -20.71
C ASN A 166 21.20 -11.35 -19.88
N GLU A 167 21.24 -11.51 -18.56
CA GLU A 167 21.84 -10.54 -17.66
C GLU A 167 23.14 -11.12 -17.08
N LEU A 168 24.25 -10.40 -17.29
CA LEU A 168 25.51 -10.71 -16.63
C LEU A 168 25.51 -10.00 -15.27
N SER A 169 25.49 -10.77 -14.18
CA SER A 169 25.69 -10.26 -12.83
C SER A 169 27.02 -10.75 -12.29
N SER A 170 27.76 -9.85 -11.64
CA SER A 170 28.90 -10.22 -10.80
C SER A 170 28.48 -10.07 -9.34
N SER A 171 28.78 -11.09 -8.54
CA SER A 171 28.50 -11.09 -7.11
C SER A 171 29.79 -11.31 -6.34
N PHE A 172 29.89 -10.66 -5.18
CA PHE A 172 31.03 -10.82 -4.30
C PHE A 172 30.98 -12.19 -3.62
N ASN A 173 32.01 -13.02 -3.81
CA ASN A 173 32.12 -14.32 -3.15
C ASN A 173 32.52 -14.15 -1.68
N TYR A 174 31.53 -13.82 -0.84
CA TYR A 174 31.74 -13.55 0.58
C TYR A 174 32.31 -14.76 1.34
N LEU A 175 31.97 -15.99 0.95
CA LEU A 175 32.46 -17.21 1.59
C LEU A 175 33.96 -17.39 1.37
N GLU A 176 34.39 -17.21 0.12
CA GLU A 176 35.82 -17.30 -0.22
C GLU A 176 36.61 -16.15 0.40
N PHE A 177 36.04 -14.94 0.40
CA PHE A 177 36.65 -13.78 1.05
C PHE A 177 36.80 -13.99 2.56
N LYS A 178 35.75 -14.47 3.24
CA LYS A 178 35.80 -14.81 4.68
C LYS A 178 36.86 -15.85 4.99
N LYS A 179 37.02 -16.86 4.12
CA LYS A 179 38.03 -17.92 4.28
C LYS A 179 39.47 -17.40 4.08
N LYS A 180 39.70 -16.54 3.08
CA LYS A 180 41.05 -16.02 2.75
C LYS A 180 41.46 -14.83 3.63
N TYR A 181 40.50 -14.02 4.07
CA TYR A 181 40.75 -12.77 4.79
C TYR A 181 39.83 -12.61 6.02
N PRO A 182 39.88 -13.53 7.00
CA PRO A 182 38.98 -13.51 8.16
C PRO A 182 39.09 -12.21 8.97
N ASN A 183 40.31 -11.73 9.22
CA ASN A 183 40.57 -10.50 9.98
C ASN A 183 40.02 -9.24 9.30
N ILE A 184 39.88 -9.24 7.97
CA ILE A 184 39.30 -8.13 7.23
C ILE A 184 37.78 -8.26 7.27
N TYR A 185 37.26 -9.47 7.01
CA TYR A 185 35.83 -9.76 7.07
C TYR A 185 35.20 -9.34 8.41
N GLU A 186 35.85 -9.68 9.53
CA GLU A 186 35.36 -9.32 10.87
C GLU A 186 35.17 -7.82 11.09
N LYS A 187 35.99 -6.97 10.45
CA LYS A 187 35.87 -5.50 10.55
C LYS A 187 34.60 -4.94 9.89
N PHE A 188 33.93 -5.73 9.05
CA PHE A 188 32.73 -5.34 8.31
C PHE A 188 31.48 -6.10 8.76
N ILE A 189 31.55 -6.82 9.89
CA ILE A 189 30.36 -7.47 10.46
C ILE A 189 29.60 -6.44 11.29
N GLU A 190 28.42 -6.06 10.79
CA GLU A 190 27.42 -5.35 11.59
C GLU A 190 26.40 -6.34 12.14
N LEU A 191 26.24 -6.36 13.46
CA LEU A 191 25.20 -7.15 14.09
C LEU A 191 23.89 -6.35 14.09
N SER A 192 22.86 -6.88 13.44
CA SER A 192 21.49 -6.38 13.56
C SER A 192 20.64 -7.40 14.29
N ASN A 193 19.77 -6.93 15.19
CA ASN A 193 18.80 -7.76 15.88
C ASN A 193 17.43 -7.53 15.25
N THR A 194 16.86 -8.57 14.65
CA THR A 194 15.55 -8.52 14.00
C THR A 194 14.69 -9.67 14.52
N ARG A 195 13.47 -9.36 14.96
CA ARG A 195 12.48 -10.41 15.26
C ARG A 195 11.87 -10.93 13.98
N ILE A 196 11.99 -12.23 13.76
CA ILE A 196 11.47 -12.90 12.57
C ILE A 196 10.15 -13.57 12.93
N PHE A 197 9.11 -13.26 12.17
CA PHE A 197 7.82 -13.94 12.27
C PHE A 197 7.83 -15.21 11.42
N LYS A 198 7.43 -16.35 12.01
CA LYS A 198 7.32 -17.64 11.34
C LYS A 198 6.09 -18.39 11.86
N ILE A 199 5.42 -19.10 10.95
CA ILE A 199 4.36 -20.07 11.24
C ILE A 199 4.85 -21.40 10.67
N TYR A 200 4.62 -22.50 11.40
CA TYR A 200 5.03 -23.86 11.05
C TYR A 200 3.81 -24.75 10.85
#